data_AF-A0AB73TB31-F1
#
_entry.id   AF-A0AB73TB31-F1
#
_cell.length_a   1.000
_cell.length_b   1.000
_cell.length_c   1.000
_cell.angle_alpha   90.00
_cell.angle_beta   90.00
_cell.angle_gamma   90.00
#
_symmetry.space_group_name_H-M   'P 1'
#
loop_
_entity.id
_entity.type
_entity.pdbx_description
1 polymer ?
#
loop_
_entity_poly.entity_id
_entity_poly.type
_entity_poly.pdbx_seq_one_letter_code
_entity_poly.pdbx_strand_id
1 'polypeptide(L)'
;MAWKRPALLMSDRKWVQDIRHHQTILSLPFGLGWTIDITQTLTALAAAGMPAQVEAFDRLRFEDGRTAFLATPDPTTTVHDGTGDGRHDDVVLLPGGSEGGVLSLVRRYPDLVIVNGKRQRVWANGRQVHGTSMQRDATPRWRTVFAIARTIALHGGGTHAVAEHIGLPADVVRAALPALGNHVFHTPLGWEATDRPALIDWALAAYPGPGGVRTCWHRGDTIDAQADELIALGGVMSDRWAAQQSGVLVPPNRLTAFFAKHPDMQALGYEPASADHATVAVVIPQDTTILTATNQGCCTDELITAHVIHEDSWVAANTDAVNALRQLLHFQADLAHDLRWHPSGS
;
A
#
# COMPACT_ATOMS: atom_id res chain seq x y z
N MET A 1 -35.66 -35.30 -41.24
CA MET A 1 -36.23 -34.47 -40.17
C MET A 1 -35.09 -33.61 -39.61
N ALA A 2 -35.09 -32.31 -39.88
CA ALA A 2 -34.10 -31.37 -39.36
C ALA A 2 -34.85 -30.14 -38.82
N TRP A 3 -34.66 -29.85 -37.54
CA TRP A 3 -35.27 -28.71 -36.84
C TRP A 3 -34.55 -27.41 -37.17
N LYS A 4 -35.32 -26.36 -37.50
CA LYS A 4 -34.92 -24.96 -37.37
C LYS A 4 -35.70 -24.33 -36.21
N ARG A 5 -35.02 -23.65 -35.28
CA ARG A 5 -35.64 -22.71 -34.33
C ARG A 5 -35.43 -21.27 -34.83
N PRO A 6 -36.40 -20.35 -34.65
CA PRO A 6 -36.32 -18.97 -35.11
C PRO A 6 -35.68 -18.04 -34.07
N ALA A 7 -35.04 -16.99 -34.59
CA ALA A 7 -34.42 -15.89 -33.85
C ALA A 7 -35.45 -14.89 -33.35
N LEU A 8 -35.33 -14.47 -32.08
CA LEU A 8 -35.98 -13.28 -31.53
C LEU A 8 -35.22 -12.83 -30.28
N LEU A 9 -34.18 -12.00 -30.49
CA LEU A 9 -33.48 -11.18 -29.48
C LEU A 9 -32.81 -10.00 -30.22
N MET A 10 -33.62 -9.07 -30.76
CA MET A 10 -33.12 -7.84 -31.43
C MET A 10 -33.70 -6.54 -30.87
N SER A 11 -34.37 -6.55 -29.71
CA SER A 11 -34.96 -5.33 -29.12
C SER A 11 -34.13 -4.70 -27.98
N ASP A 12 -33.23 -5.42 -27.33
CA ASP A 12 -32.54 -4.93 -26.12
C ASP A 12 -31.25 -4.15 -26.37
N ARG A 13 -30.87 -3.90 -27.63
CA ARG A 13 -29.60 -3.23 -27.98
C ARG A 13 -29.74 -1.76 -28.35
N LYS A 14 -30.96 -1.21 -28.39
CA LYS A 14 -31.18 0.17 -28.84
C LYS A 14 -30.79 1.20 -27.76
N TRP A 15 -31.11 0.94 -26.50
CA TRP A 15 -30.74 1.82 -25.38
C TRP A 15 -29.22 1.92 -25.15
N VAL A 16 -28.49 0.82 -25.39
CA VAL A 16 -27.00 0.79 -25.36
C VAL A 16 -26.40 1.69 -26.45
N GLN A 17 -27.03 1.78 -27.61
CA GLN A 17 -26.60 2.66 -28.71
C GLN A 17 -26.89 4.14 -28.42
N ASP A 18 -27.97 4.44 -27.69
CA ASP A 18 -28.33 5.80 -27.31
C ASP A 18 -27.39 6.38 -26.23
N ILE A 19 -26.94 5.56 -25.28
CA ILE A 19 -25.88 5.96 -24.31
C ILE A 19 -24.54 6.20 -25.01
N ARG A 20 -24.19 5.36 -26.01
CA ARG A 20 -22.95 5.49 -26.82
C ARG A 20 -22.83 6.81 -27.57
N HIS A 21 -23.94 7.45 -27.94
CA HIS A 21 -23.92 8.69 -28.72
C HIS A 21 -23.64 9.94 -27.87
N HIS A 22 -23.72 9.85 -26.54
CA HIS A 22 -23.69 11.02 -25.65
C HIS A 22 -22.45 11.12 -24.75
N GLN A 23 -21.48 10.20 -24.82
CA GLN A 23 -20.30 10.22 -23.94
C GLN A 23 -19.02 10.65 -24.66
N THR A 24 -18.48 11.79 -24.23
CA THR A 24 -17.11 12.25 -24.53
C THR A 24 -16.23 11.99 -23.30
N ILE A 25 -15.03 11.43 -23.52
CA ILE A 25 -13.90 11.10 -22.58
C ILE A 25 -13.63 9.58 -22.50
N LEU A 26 -12.33 9.21 -22.61
CA LEU A 26 -11.69 7.88 -22.71
C LEU A 26 -12.13 6.86 -21.64
N SER A 27 -13.38 6.45 -21.72
CA SER A 27 -14.06 5.53 -20.82
C SER A 27 -14.09 4.13 -21.46
N LEU A 28 -13.29 3.18 -20.97
CA LEU A 28 -13.35 1.80 -21.45
C LEU A 28 -14.29 0.97 -20.58
N PRO A 29 -15.20 0.16 -21.15
CA PRO A 29 -16.11 -0.66 -20.38
C PRO A 29 -15.36 -1.73 -19.57
N PHE A 30 -15.47 -1.64 -18.25
CA PHE A 30 -15.14 -2.62 -17.24
C PHE A 30 -16.34 -3.56 -17.03
N GLY A 31 -16.10 -4.85 -16.72
CA GLY A 31 -17.15 -5.85 -16.54
C GLY A 31 -18.34 -5.37 -15.70
N LEU A 32 -19.55 -5.83 -16.05
CA LEU A 32 -20.86 -5.41 -15.52
C LEU A 32 -21.31 -3.98 -15.90
N GLY A 33 -20.75 -3.37 -16.94
CA GLY A 33 -21.27 -2.12 -17.53
C GLY A 33 -20.73 -0.83 -16.91
N TRP A 34 -19.61 -0.91 -16.20
CA TRP A 34 -18.90 0.25 -15.64
C TRP A 34 -17.86 0.75 -16.63
N THR A 35 -17.39 2.00 -16.50
CA THR A 35 -16.25 2.49 -17.27
C THR A 35 -15.07 2.79 -16.35
N ILE A 36 -13.85 2.53 -16.82
CA ILE A 36 -12.63 2.83 -16.06
C ILE A 36 -11.80 3.89 -16.77
N ASP A 37 -11.34 4.89 -16.01
CA ASP A 37 -10.29 5.81 -16.44
C ASP A 37 -8.93 5.10 -16.40
N ILE A 38 -8.32 4.96 -17.58
CA ILE A 38 -7.02 4.32 -17.77
C ILE A 38 -5.88 5.32 -17.94
N THR A 39 -6.09 6.62 -17.69
CA THR A 39 -5.07 7.66 -17.85
C THR A 39 -3.81 7.31 -17.07
N GLN A 40 -3.95 6.94 -15.80
CA GLN A 40 -2.83 6.55 -14.94
C GLN A 40 -2.11 5.30 -15.44
N THR A 41 -2.83 4.38 -16.08
CA THR A 41 -2.26 3.18 -16.72
C THR A 41 -1.39 3.56 -17.91
N LEU A 42 -1.90 4.44 -18.79
CA LEU A 42 -1.15 4.92 -19.96
C LEU A 42 0.10 5.71 -19.53
N THR A 43 -0.02 6.53 -18.47
CA THR A 43 1.12 7.23 -17.87
C THR A 43 2.18 6.26 -17.35
N ALA A 44 1.79 5.24 -16.58
CA ALA A 44 2.72 4.24 -16.04
C ALA A 44 3.41 3.43 -17.14
N LEU A 45 2.67 3.07 -18.20
CA LEU A 45 3.18 2.37 -19.36
C LEU A 45 4.19 3.20 -20.16
N ALA A 46 3.88 4.46 -20.43
CA ALA A 46 4.81 5.38 -21.10
C ALA A 46 6.09 5.57 -20.26
N ALA A 47 5.96 5.75 -18.95
CA ALA A 47 7.09 5.89 -18.04
C ALA A 47 7.94 4.60 -17.93
N ALA A 48 7.33 3.43 -18.20
CA ALA A 48 8.00 2.14 -18.30
C ALA A 48 8.73 1.91 -19.64
N GLY A 49 8.71 2.87 -20.56
CA GLY A 49 9.25 2.70 -21.92
C GLY A 49 8.39 1.78 -22.79
N MET A 50 7.12 1.57 -22.42
CA MET A 50 6.14 0.77 -23.17
C MET A 50 4.90 1.62 -23.49
N PRO A 51 5.05 2.74 -24.22
CA PRO A 51 3.92 3.59 -24.59
C PRO A 51 2.87 2.77 -25.35
N ALA A 52 1.61 2.98 -24.97
CA ALA A 52 0.48 2.31 -25.57
C ALA A 52 -0.63 3.33 -25.88
N GLN A 53 -1.38 3.07 -26.94
CA GLN A 53 -2.53 3.86 -27.35
C GLN A 53 -3.78 2.98 -27.31
N VAL A 54 -4.93 3.60 -27.04
CA VAL A 54 -6.21 2.90 -27.11
C VAL A 54 -6.53 2.63 -28.58
N GLU A 55 -6.55 1.35 -28.95
CA GLU A 55 -6.91 0.92 -30.31
C GLU A 55 -8.40 0.61 -30.41
N ALA A 56 -8.97 0.01 -29.36
CA ALA A 56 -10.39 -0.32 -29.27
C ALA A 56 -10.87 -0.30 -27.81
N PHE A 57 -12.17 -0.54 -27.60
CA PHE A 57 -12.84 -0.46 -26.29
C PHE A 57 -12.29 -1.43 -25.23
N ASP A 58 -11.62 -2.50 -25.65
CA ASP A 58 -10.99 -3.51 -24.80
C ASP A 58 -9.52 -3.73 -25.16
N ARG A 59 -8.94 -2.86 -26.01
CA ARG A 59 -7.63 -3.10 -26.62
C ARG A 59 -6.72 -1.88 -26.60
N LEU A 60 -5.48 -2.13 -26.19
CA LEU A 60 -4.36 -1.22 -26.33
C LEU A 60 -3.41 -1.71 -27.43
N ARG A 61 -2.77 -0.77 -28.14
CA ARG A 61 -1.70 -1.02 -29.10
C ARG A 61 -0.42 -0.38 -28.57
N PHE A 62 0.62 -1.18 -28.41
CA PHE A 62 1.97 -0.70 -28.11
C PHE A 62 2.66 -0.19 -29.38
N GLU A 63 3.61 0.74 -29.22
CA GLU A 63 4.41 1.26 -30.35
C GLU A 63 5.29 0.20 -31.02
N ASP A 64 5.65 -0.87 -30.30
CA ASP A 64 6.40 -2.01 -30.84
C ASP A 64 5.52 -2.98 -31.66
N GLY A 65 4.24 -2.64 -31.86
CA GLY A 65 3.29 -3.40 -32.65
C GLY A 65 2.52 -4.44 -31.85
N ARG A 66 2.84 -4.71 -30.58
CA ARG A 66 2.08 -5.65 -29.74
C ARG A 66 0.69 -5.11 -29.43
N THR A 67 -0.29 -6.01 -29.35
CA THR A 67 -1.64 -5.69 -28.87
C THR A 67 -1.80 -6.13 -27.43
N ALA A 68 -2.73 -5.53 -26.72
CA ALA A 68 -3.01 -5.84 -25.34
C ALA A 68 -4.50 -5.78 -25.05
N PHE A 69 -5.03 -6.74 -24.30
CA PHE A 69 -6.44 -6.80 -23.94
C PHE A 69 -6.69 -6.35 -22.49
N LEU A 70 -7.69 -5.49 -22.23
CA LEU A 70 -8.05 -5.09 -20.87
C LEU A 70 -8.79 -6.23 -20.13
N ALA A 71 -8.11 -6.91 -19.19
CA ALA A 71 -8.71 -7.97 -18.38
C ALA A 71 -9.72 -7.45 -17.31
N THR A 72 -10.73 -8.28 -17.03
CA THR A 72 -11.82 -8.04 -16.04
C THR A 72 -11.39 -8.21 -14.58
N PRO A 73 -12.20 -7.79 -13.58
CA PRO A 73 -11.84 -7.83 -12.15
C PRO A 73 -11.43 -9.20 -11.59
N ASP A 74 -11.79 -10.30 -12.25
CA ASP A 74 -11.19 -11.61 -12.00
C ASP A 74 -10.23 -11.98 -13.15
N PRO A 75 -8.92 -11.64 -13.02
CA PRO A 75 -7.95 -11.89 -14.07
C PRO A 75 -7.76 -13.39 -14.37
N THR A 76 -8.14 -14.27 -13.43
CA THR A 76 -8.03 -15.73 -13.62
C THR A 76 -9.15 -16.30 -14.48
N THR A 77 -10.29 -15.62 -14.61
CA THR A 77 -11.38 -16.05 -15.49
C THR A 77 -11.12 -15.76 -16.96
N THR A 78 -10.31 -14.73 -17.24
CA THR A 78 -9.85 -14.36 -18.59
C THR A 78 -8.65 -15.19 -19.06
N VAL A 79 -7.93 -15.84 -18.13
CA VAL A 79 -6.75 -16.65 -18.43
C VAL A 79 -7.14 -18.13 -18.39
N HIS A 80 -7.33 -18.75 -19.55
CA HIS A 80 -7.62 -20.19 -19.66
C HIS A 80 -6.32 -21.00 -19.73
N ASP A 81 -6.22 -22.09 -18.96
CA ASP A 81 -5.07 -23.03 -18.95
C ASP A 81 -5.00 -23.92 -20.22
N GLY A 82 -5.38 -23.39 -21.39
CA GLY A 82 -5.46 -24.13 -22.64
C GLY A 82 -4.13 -24.20 -23.40
N THR A 83 -3.66 -25.41 -23.69
CA THR A 83 -2.55 -25.68 -24.60
C THR A 83 -2.93 -25.34 -26.04
N GLY A 84 -2.22 -24.38 -26.64
CA GLY A 84 -2.09 -24.21 -28.09
C GLY A 84 -3.17 -23.39 -28.77
N ASP A 85 -3.00 -22.06 -28.80
CA ASP A 85 -2.89 -21.29 -30.06
C ASP A 85 -2.56 -19.82 -29.74
N GLY A 86 -1.32 -19.40 -30.01
CA GLY A 86 -0.95 -18.04 -30.42
C GLY A 86 -1.38 -16.80 -29.63
N ARG A 87 -1.67 -16.85 -28.32
CA ARG A 87 -1.87 -15.63 -27.51
C ARG A 87 -0.64 -15.34 -26.64
N HIS A 88 0.28 -14.57 -27.21
CA HIS A 88 1.55 -14.20 -26.59
C HIS A 88 1.57 -12.78 -26.00
N ASP A 89 0.47 -12.01 -26.02
CA ASP A 89 0.49 -10.57 -25.71
C ASP A 89 -0.79 -10.11 -24.95
N ASP A 90 -0.88 -10.39 -23.66
CA ASP A 90 -2.01 -9.92 -22.83
C ASP A 90 -1.53 -8.94 -21.73
N VAL A 91 -2.04 -7.71 -21.74
CA VAL A 91 -1.84 -6.75 -20.62
C VAL A 91 -2.96 -6.90 -19.61
N VAL A 92 -2.68 -7.42 -18.43
CA VAL A 92 -3.67 -7.44 -17.35
C VAL A 92 -3.65 -6.10 -16.62
N LEU A 93 -4.71 -5.31 -16.79
CA LEU A 93 -4.96 -4.14 -15.97
C LEU A 93 -5.55 -4.56 -14.63
N LEU A 94 -4.90 -4.18 -13.52
CA LEU A 94 -5.42 -4.40 -12.17
C LEU A 94 -5.80 -3.07 -11.53
N PRO A 95 -7.06 -2.64 -11.67
CA PRO A 95 -7.49 -1.43 -11.03
C PRO A 95 -7.76 -1.67 -9.55
N GLY A 96 -6.81 -1.26 -8.71
CA GLY A 96 -6.99 -1.27 -7.25
C GLY A 96 -7.01 -2.66 -6.60
N GLY A 97 -6.40 -3.67 -7.21
CA GLY A 97 -6.25 -5.01 -6.61
C GLY A 97 -5.17 -5.05 -5.52
N SER A 98 -5.28 -6.03 -4.60
CA SER A 98 -4.24 -6.32 -3.61
C SER A 98 -2.96 -6.83 -4.26
N GLU A 99 -1.80 -6.35 -3.80
CA GLU A 99 -0.49 -6.62 -4.44
C GLU A 99 -0.06 -8.10 -4.38
N GLY A 100 -0.55 -8.87 -3.39
CA GLY A 100 -0.27 -10.30 -3.27
C GLY A 100 -0.81 -11.14 -4.45
N GLY A 101 -1.96 -10.74 -5.02
CA GLY A 101 -2.52 -11.38 -6.22
C GLY A 101 -1.69 -11.10 -7.47
N VAL A 102 -1.14 -9.89 -7.59
CA VAL A 102 -0.28 -9.46 -8.71
C VAL A 102 0.95 -10.36 -8.82
N LEU A 103 1.66 -10.57 -7.71
CA LEU A 103 2.87 -11.39 -7.67
C LEU A 103 2.64 -12.85 -8.08
N SER A 104 1.50 -13.41 -7.68
CA SER A 104 1.13 -14.78 -8.03
C SER A 104 0.87 -14.92 -9.53
N LEU A 105 0.24 -13.92 -10.15
CA LEU A 105 -0.01 -13.88 -11.59
C LEU A 105 1.29 -13.67 -12.40
N VAL A 106 2.14 -12.71 -12.01
CA VAL A 106 3.43 -12.45 -12.69
C VAL A 106 4.33 -13.70 -12.68
N ARG A 107 4.33 -14.48 -11.60
CA ARG A 107 5.12 -15.72 -11.50
C ARG A 107 4.53 -16.86 -12.31
N ARG A 108 3.20 -16.98 -12.34
CA ARG A 108 2.50 -18.06 -13.05
C ARG A 108 2.49 -17.82 -14.57
N TYR A 109 2.47 -16.57 -15.00
CA TYR A 109 2.39 -16.17 -16.40
C TYR A 109 3.42 -15.05 -16.71
N PRO A 110 4.71 -15.40 -16.90
CA PRO A 110 5.78 -14.43 -17.08
C PRO A 110 5.64 -13.59 -18.35
N ASP A 111 4.93 -14.08 -19.36
CA ASP A 111 4.73 -13.39 -20.63
C ASP A 111 3.67 -12.26 -20.55
N LEU A 112 2.94 -12.15 -19.43
CA LEU A 112 1.96 -11.09 -19.23
C LEU A 112 2.62 -9.76 -18.88
N VAL A 113 2.03 -8.68 -19.40
CA VAL A 113 2.32 -7.33 -18.92
C VAL A 113 1.25 -6.99 -17.89
N ILE A 114 1.62 -6.66 -16.66
CA ILE A 114 0.67 -6.28 -15.61
C ILE A 114 0.88 -4.83 -15.24
N VAL A 115 -0.20 -4.05 -15.16
CA VAL A 115 -0.12 -2.63 -14.81
C VAL A 115 -0.99 -2.34 -13.60
N ASN A 116 -0.38 -1.76 -12.57
CA ASN A 116 -1.09 -1.08 -11.50
C ASN A 116 -0.98 0.42 -11.74
N GLY A 117 -1.93 0.96 -12.51
CA GLY A 117 -1.96 2.39 -12.85
C GLY A 117 -2.01 3.28 -11.60
N LYS A 118 -2.74 2.86 -10.55
CA LYS A 118 -2.83 3.64 -9.30
C LYS A 118 -1.49 3.75 -8.57
N ARG A 119 -0.68 2.69 -8.57
CA ARG A 119 0.64 2.67 -7.90
C ARG A 119 1.80 3.01 -8.85
N GLN A 120 1.53 3.39 -10.11
CA GLN A 120 2.53 3.67 -11.14
C GLN A 120 3.57 2.54 -11.28
N ARG A 121 3.12 1.28 -11.28
CA ARG A 121 3.97 0.08 -11.37
C ARG A 121 3.63 -0.75 -12.59
N VAL A 122 4.67 -1.31 -13.22
CA VAL A 122 4.54 -2.16 -14.40
C VAL A 122 5.43 -3.39 -14.30
N TRP A 123 4.84 -4.55 -14.60
CA TRP A 123 5.53 -5.84 -14.72
C TRP A 123 5.48 -6.33 -16.16
N ALA A 124 6.57 -6.91 -16.64
CA ALA A 124 6.68 -7.56 -17.93
C ALA A 124 7.78 -8.64 -17.86
N ASN A 125 7.66 -9.72 -18.64
CA ASN A 125 8.65 -10.81 -18.69
C ASN A 125 8.96 -11.39 -17.28
N GLY A 126 7.93 -11.54 -16.45
CA GLY A 126 8.03 -12.07 -15.09
C GLY A 126 8.74 -11.14 -14.09
N ARG A 127 9.04 -9.88 -14.45
CA ARG A 127 9.81 -8.93 -13.62
C ARG A 127 9.16 -7.57 -13.59
N GLN A 128 9.43 -6.80 -12.55
CA GLN A 128 9.03 -5.40 -12.51
C GLN A 128 9.96 -4.57 -13.41
N VAL A 129 9.39 -3.85 -14.36
CA VAL A 129 10.12 -3.01 -15.32
C VAL A 129 9.97 -1.52 -15.02
N HIS A 130 8.98 -1.13 -14.21
CA HIS A 130 8.77 0.26 -13.81
C HIS A 130 8.10 0.38 -12.43
N GLY A 131 8.35 1.51 -11.76
CA GLY A 131 7.95 1.77 -10.38
C GLY A 131 8.92 1.18 -9.35
N THR A 132 8.75 1.52 -8.07
CA THR A 132 9.56 0.97 -6.97
C THR A 132 9.33 -0.53 -6.80
N SER A 133 10.40 -1.32 -6.66
CA SER A 133 10.33 -2.79 -6.69
C SER A 133 9.51 -3.39 -5.53
N MET A 134 8.57 -4.28 -5.82
CA MET A 134 7.94 -5.15 -4.79
C MET A 134 8.94 -6.11 -4.10
N GLN A 135 10.16 -6.25 -4.62
CA GLN A 135 11.15 -7.19 -4.08
C GLN A 135 11.94 -6.61 -2.90
N ARG A 136 11.94 -5.28 -2.75
CA ARG A 136 12.19 -4.66 -1.44
C ARG A 136 11.04 -4.99 -0.46
N ASP A 137 9.86 -5.39 -0.95
CA ASP A 137 8.64 -5.43 -0.14
C ASP A 137 8.28 -6.77 0.57
N ALA A 138 9.16 -7.79 0.67
CA ALA A 138 8.74 -9.05 1.34
C ALA A 138 9.83 -10.01 1.89
N THR A 139 10.99 -9.54 2.34
CA THR A 139 11.83 -10.39 3.23
C THR A 139 11.71 -9.91 4.67
N PRO A 140 11.56 -10.81 5.67
CA PRO A 140 11.51 -10.42 7.08
C PRO A 140 12.67 -9.49 7.48
N ARG A 141 13.84 -9.70 6.87
CA ARG A 141 15.04 -8.88 7.10
C ARG A 141 14.86 -7.42 6.66
N TRP A 142 14.03 -7.14 5.66
CA TRP A 142 13.84 -5.76 5.17
C TRP A 142 12.91 -4.94 6.06
N ARG A 143 11.96 -5.60 6.75
CA ARG A 143 11.16 -4.98 7.83
C ARG A 143 12.06 -4.52 8.97
N THR A 144 13.04 -5.35 9.34
CA THR A 144 14.09 -4.97 10.28
C THR A 144 14.89 -3.76 9.79
N VAL A 145 15.26 -3.70 8.51
CA VAL A 145 15.98 -2.54 7.94
C VAL A 145 15.14 -1.27 8.06
N PHE A 146 13.84 -1.33 7.81
CA PHE A 146 12.95 -0.17 8.00
C PHE A 146 12.81 0.24 9.45
N ALA A 147 12.64 -0.72 10.35
CA ALA A 147 12.57 -0.46 11.79
C ALA A 147 13.85 0.24 12.29
N ILE A 148 15.01 -0.20 11.81
CA ILE A 148 16.29 0.45 12.09
C ILE A 148 16.32 1.87 11.48
N ALA A 149 15.93 2.03 10.22
CA ALA A 149 15.93 3.32 9.54
C ALA A 149 15.07 4.37 10.25
N ARG A 150 13.82 4.03 10.59
CA ARG A 150 12.91 4.95 11.31
C ARG A 150 13.48 5.35 12.68
N THR A 151 14.08 4.40 13.38
CA THR A 151 14.71 4.64 14.69
C THR A 151 15.94 5.53 14.57
N ILE A 152 16.85 5.26 13.62
CA ILE A 152 18.05 6.07 13.42
C ILE A 152 17.70 7.48 12.94
N ALA A 153 16.72 7.61 12.04
CA ALA A 153 16.28 8.90 11.52
C ALA A 153 15.83 9.86 12.63
N LEU A 154 15.08 9.35 13.62
CA LEU A 154 14.54 10.15 14.73
C LEU A 154 15.52 10.21 15.92
N HIS A 155 16.04 9.07 16.36
CA HIS A 155 16.73 8.95 17.64
C HIS A 155 18.25 8.77 17.52
N GLY A 156 18.75 8.34 16.36
CA GLY A 156 20.13 7.88 16.23
C GLY A 156 20.50 6.84 17.30
N GLY A 157 21.78 6.81 17.68
CA GLY A 157 22.24 6.10 18.88
C GLY A 157 22.89 4.74 18.63
N GLY A 158 23.39 4.13 19.70
CA GLY A 158 24.11 2.86 19.62
C GLY A 158 23.21 1.69 19.20
N THR A 159 23.82 0.62 18.66
CA THR A 159 23.10 -0.58 18.21
C THR A 159 22.17 -1.19 19.26
N HIS A 160 22.55 -1.15 20.55
CA HIS A 160 21.68 -1.64 21.64
C HIS A 160 20.47 -0.74 21.89
N ALA A 161 20.64 0.59 21.83
CA ALA A 161 19.52 1.52 21.98
C ALA A 161 18.53 1.42 20.82
N VAL A 162 19.03 1.20 19.59
CA VAL A 162 18.20 0.92 18.41
C VAL A 162 17.45 -0.40 18.58
N ALA A 163 18.14 -1.45 19.03
CA ALA A 163 17.55 -2.77 19.29
C ALA A 163 16.43 -2.72 20.34
N GLU A 164 16.64 -1.99 21.43
CA GLU A 164 15.64 -1.76 22.48
C GLU A 164 14.40 -1.03 21.92
N HIS A 165 14.59 0.03 21.13
CA HIS A 165 13.48 0.78 20.53
C HIS A 165 12.58 -0.06 19.63
N ILE A 166 13.15 -1.00 18.87
CA ILE A 166 12.39 -1.83 17.91
C ILE A 166 12.06 -3.23 18.45
N GLY A 167 12.39 -3.50 19.72
CA GLY A 167 12.18 -4.77 20.41
C GLY A 167 12.81 -5.98 19.71
N LEU A 168 13.99 -5.81 19.11
CA LEU A 168 14.74 -6.88 18.46
C LEU A 168 16.10 -7.12 19.13
N PRO A 169 16.67 -8.34 19.04
CA PRO A 169 18.03 -8.60 19.50
C PRO A 169 19.09 -7.73 18.78
N ALA A 170 20.11 -7.27 19.51
CA ALA A 170 21.14 -6.38 18.97
C ALA A 170 22.00 -7.02 17.86
N ASP A 171 22.15 -8.35 17.84
CA ASP A 171 22.80 -9.09 16.77
C ASP A 171 21.98 -9.09 15.48
N VAL A 172 20.65 -9.18 15.57
CA VAL A 172 19.73 -9.02 14.44
C VAL A 172 19.86 -7.62 13.84
N VAL A 173 19.90 -6.58 14.70
CA VAL A 173 20.13 -5.20 14.26
C VAL A 173 21.48 -5.06 13.55
N ARG A 174 22.55 -5.54 14.18
CA ARG A 174 23.91 -5.48 13.61
C ARG A 174 24.00 -6.18 12.26
N ALA A 175 23.31 -7.31 12.08
CA ALA A 175 23.29 -8.03 10.82
C ALA A 175 22.55 -7.27 9.73
N ALA A 176 21.44 -6.60 10.05
CA ALA A 176 20.61 -5.87 9.08
C ALA A 176 21.19 -4.49 8.71
N LEU A 177 21.90 -3.85 9.62
CA LEU A 177 22.38 -2.47 9.49
C LEU A 177 23.18 -2.15 8.21
N PRO A 178 24.08 -3.04 7.71
CA PRO A 178 24.81 -2.79 6.47
C PRO A 178 23.93 -2.56 5.23
N ALA A 179 22.67 -3.01 5.26
CA ALA A 179 21.72 -2.79 4.18
C ALA A 179 21.33 -1.31 4.00
N LEU A 180 21.52 -0.48 5.04
CA LEU A 180 21.31 0.97 4.94
C LEU A 180 22.45 1.68 4.20
N GLY A 181 23.61 1.02 4.04
CA GLY A 181 24.73 1.54 3.25
C GLY A 181 25.07 3.00 3.60
N ASN A 182 25.11 3.86 2.58
CA ASN A 182 25.50 5.27 2.71
C ASN A 182 24.42 6.16 3.37
N HIS A 183 23.24 5.63 3.68
CA HIS A 183 22.20 6.39 4.38
C HIS A 183 22.53 6.63 5.85
N VAL A 184 23.46 5.86 6.43
CA VAL A 184 23.87 5.99 7.82
C VAL A 184 25.39 5.98 7.96
N PHE A 185 25.88 6.62 9.01
CA PHE A 185 27.29 6.60 9.40
C PHE A 185 27.41 6.44 10.92
N HIS A 186 28.61 6.08 11.38
CA HIS A 186 28.88 5.85 12.80
C HIS A 186 29.64 7.04 13.43
N THR A 187 29.18 7.50 14.58
CA THR A 187 29.74 8.57 15.41
C THR A 187 30.09 8.00 16.81
N PRO A 188 30.76 8.76 17.69
CA PRO A 188 30.94 8.35 19.08
C PRO A 188 29.63 8.13 19.85
N LEU A 189 28.53 8.76 19.42
CA LEU A 189 27.20 8.61 20.01
C LEU A 189 26.41 7.42 19.40
N GLY A 190 26.93 6.78 18.35
CA GLY A 190 26.35 5.61 17.71
C GLY A 190 26.04 5.85 16.23
N TRP A 191 24.93 5.29 15.74
CA TRP A 191 24.53 5.42 14.35
C TRP A 191 23.72 6.68 14.12
N GLU A 192 24.01 7.37 13.01
CA GLU A 192 23.30 8.57 12.59
C GLU A 192 22.96 8.50 11.11
N ALA A 193 21.88 9.19 10.73
CA ALA A 193 21.52 9.36 9.34
C ALA A 193 22.46 10.37 8.68
N THR A 194 23.01 10.01 7.52
CA THR A 194 23.86 10.92 6.71
C THR A 194 23.09 12.17 6.29
N ASP A 195 21.82 11.99 5.93
CA ASP A 195 20.84 13.03 5.65
C ASP A 195 19.52 12.60 6.28
N ARG A 196 19.15 13.27 7.39
CA ARG A 196 17.98 12.94 8.21
C ARG A 196 16.68 13.08 7.41
N PRO A 197 16.39 14.24 6.77
CA PRO A 197 15.23 14.37 5.91
C PRO A 197 15.15 13.31 4.81
N ALA A 198 16.28 13.04 4.12
CA ALA A 198 16.27 12.05 3.04
C ALA A 198 16.00 10.62 3.54
N LEU A 199 16.48 10.27 4.75
CA LEU A 199 16.20 8.95 5.33
C LEU A 199 14.73 8.79 5.75
N ILE A 200 14.12 9.85 6.30
CA ILE A 200 12.68 9.87 6.62
C ILE A 200 11.85 9.70 5.35
N ASP A 201 12.15 10.48 4.32
CA ASP A 201 11.44 10.44 3.05
C ASP A 201 11.58 9.09 2.34
N TRP A 202 12.79 8.51 2.40
CA TRP A 202 13.03 7.17 1.92
C TRP A 202 12.21 6.13 2.70
N ALA A 203 12.16 6.23 4.04
CA ALA A 203 11.40 5.31 4.87
C ALA A 203 9.90 5.39 4.59
N LEU A 204 9.34 6.60 4.47
CA LEU A 204 7.94 6.82 4.07
C LEU A 204 7.63 6.20 2.69
N ALA A 205 8.51 6.41 1.72
CA ALA A 205 8.26 5.99 0.34
C ALA A 205 8.52 4.50 0.09
N ALA A 206 9.42 3.88 0.85
CA ALA A 206 9.86 2.52 0.59
C ALA A 206 9.29 1.48 1.56
N TYR A 207 8.63 1.89 2.65
CA TYR A 207 8.07 0.95 3.61
C TYR A 207 6.95 0.09 2.97
N PRO A 208 7.05 -1.25 3.01
CA PRO A 208 6.11 -2.16 2.35
C PRO A 208 4.78 -2.34 3.07
N GLY A 209 4.59 -1.63 4.18
CA GLY A 209 3.42 -1.78 5.03
C GLY A 209 3.47 -2.96 5.97
N PRO A 210 2.56 -3.03 6.95
CA PRO A 210 2.60 -3.97 8.07
C PRO A 210 2.59 -5.46 7.67
N GLY A 211 2.06 -5.77 6.48
CA GLY A 211 1.78 -7.14 6.05
C GLY A 211 0.83 -7.87 7.00
N GLY A 212 0.81 -9.19 6.91
CA GLY A 212 0.01 -10.03 7.81
C GLY A 212 -1.47 -10.07 7.48
N VAL A 213 -2.31 -10.27 8.50
CA VAL A 213 -3.75 -10.51 8.34
C VAL A 213 -4.51 -9.26 8.78
N ARG A 214 -5.40 -8.75 7.92
CA ARG A 214 -6.31 -7.65 8.20
C ARG A 214 -7.75 -8.14 8.21
N THR A 215 -8.51 -7.68 9.19
CA THR A 215 -9.97 -7.92 9.30
C THR A 215 -10.68 -6.61 9.55
N CYS A 216 -11.89 -6.46 9.01
CA CYS A 216 -12.65 -5.21 9.01
C CYS A 216 -13.94 -5.39 9.83
N TRP A 217 -14.21 -4.41 10.69
CA TRP A 217 -15.23 -4.48 11.73
C TRP A 217 -15.99 -3.18 11.84
N HIS A 218 -17.25 -3.27 12.22
CA HIS A 218 -18.11 -2.13 12.47
C HIS A 218 -18.74 -2.22 13.85
N ARG A 219 -18.78 -1.09 14.55
CA ARG A 219 -19.62 -0.88 15.74
C ARG A 219 -20.09 0.57 15.76
N GLY A 220 -21.33 0.79 16.20
CA GLY A 220 -21.99 2.10 16.17
C GLY A 220 -21.52 3.12 17.22
N ASP A 221 -20.45 2.83 17.94
CA ASP A 221 -19.89 3.75 18.96
C ASP A 221 -18.98 4.81 18.32
N THR A 222 -18.55 5.80 19.11
CA THR A 222 -17.55 6.78 18.65
C THR A 222 -16.20 6.12 18.40
N ILE A 223 -15.38 6.71 17.51
CA ILE A 223 -14.03 6.21 17.26
C ILE A 223 -13.16 6.26 18.52
N ASP A 224 -13.32 7.28 19.36
CA ASP A 224 -12.59 7.40 20.64
C ASP A 224 -12.91 6.25 21.59
N ALA A 225 -14.20 5.92 21.76
CA ALA A 225 -14.60 4.81 22.63
C ALA A 225 -14.09 3.45 22.10
N GLN A 226 -14.08 3.28 20.78
CA GLN A 226 -13.51 2.09 20.13
C GLN A 226 -11.98 2.04 20.32
N ALA A 227 -11.28 3.17 20.25
CA ALA A 227 -9.84 3.25 20.49
C ALA A 227 -9.50 2.91 21.95
N ASP A 228 -10.18 3.53 22.91
CA ASP A 228 -9.95 3.30 24.34
C ASP A 228 -10.09 1.81 24.72
N GLU A 229 -11.12 1.13 24.21
CA GLU A 229 -11.33 -0.30 24.44
C GLU A 229 -10.22 -1.15 23.81
N LEU A 230 -9.84 -0.88 22.56
CA LEU A 230 -8.80 -1.66 21.88
C LEU A 230 -7.42 -1.42 22.47
N ILE A 231 -7.14 -0.22 22.97
CA ILE A 231 -5.92 0.11 23.73
C ILE A 231 -5.89 -0.69 25.04
N ALA A 232 -7.02 -0.76 25.77
CA ALA A 232 -7.11 -1.53 27.01
C ALA A 232 -6.86 -3.03 26.80
N LEU A 233 -7.10 -3.55 25.60
CA LEU A 233 -6.80 -4.93 25.18
C LEU A 233 -5.34 -5.13 24.72
N GLY A 234 -4.52 -4.08 24.76
CA GLY A 234 -3.11 -4.10 24.33
C GLY A 234 -2.91 -3.87 22.83
N GLY A 235 -3.90 -3.26 22.15
CA GLY A 235 -3.77 -2.84 20.76
C GLY A 235 -2.91 -1.59 20.63
N VAL A 236 -2.19 -1.50 19.51
CA VAL A 236 -1.45 -0.29 19.11
C VAL A 236 -2.22 0.41 18.00
N MET A 237 -2.67 1.64 18.25
CA MET A 237 -3.57 2.38 17.36
C MET A 237 -2.81 3.09 16.25
N SER A 238 -3.45 3.24 15.09
CA SER A 238 -2.92 3.93 13.92
C SER A 238 -4.05 4.62 13.14
N ASP A 239 -3.75 5.05 11.91
CA ASP A 239 -4.63 5.83 11.04
C ASP A 239 -4.86 7.27 11.57
N ARG A 240 -5.80 8.01 10.99
CA ARG A 240 -6.13 9.40 11.30
C ARG A 240 -6.34 9.68 12.78
N TRP A 241 -6.89 8.71 13.52
CA TRP A 241 -7.06 8.83 14.96
C TRP A 241 -5.70 8.98 15.69
N ALA A 242 -4.71 8.14 15.36
CA ALA A 242 -3.36 8.26 15.90
C ALA A 242 -2.63 9.53 15.42
N ALA A 243 -2.89 9.97 14.18
CA ALA A 243 -2.35 11.23 13.68
C ALA A 243 -2.83 12.44 14.51
N GLN A 244 -4.10 12.44 14.93
CA GLN A 244 -4.62 13.48 15.83
C GLN A 244 -3.93 13.48 17.20
N GLN A 245 -3.59 12.30 17.75
CA GLN A 245 -2.82 12.22 19.00
C GLN A 245 -1.42 12.84 18.87
N SER A 246 -0.90 12.89 17.64
CA SER A 246 0.38 13.53 17.30
C SER A 246 0.24 15.04 16.97
N GLY A 247 -0.96 15.60 17.10
CA GLY A 247 -1.25 17.01 16.80
C GLY A 247 -1.60 17.31 15.34
N VAL A 248 -1.76 16.29 14.48
CA VAL A 248 -2.19 16.48 13.08
C VAL A 248 -3.72 16.56 13.01
N LEU A 249 -4.24 17.75 12.68
CA LEU A 249 -5.67 18.03 12.65
C LEU A 249 -6.37 17.41 11.42
N VAL A 250 -6.65 16.12 11.48
CA VAL A 250 -7.43 15.38 10.46
C VAL A 250 -8.57 14.60 11.13
N PRO A 251 -9.85 14.80 10.76
CA PRO A 251 -10.95 14.08 11.38
C PRO A 251 -10.87 12.56 11.16
N PRO A 252 -10.96 11.73 12.23
CA PRO A 252 -10.93 10.29 12.11
C PRO A 252 -12.24 9.81 11.50
N ASN A 253 -12.14 8.96 10.49
CA ASN A 253 -13.28 8.30 9.86
C ASN A 253 -13.28 6.79 10.11
N ARG A 254 -12.17 6.25 10.62
CA ARG A 254 -11.95 4.86 11.01
C ARG A 254 -10.70 4.77 11.90
N LEU A 255 -10.49 3.59 12.47
CA LEU A 255 -9.36 3.25 13.31
C LEU A 255 -8.66 2.00 12.77
N THR A 256 -7.33 2.00 12.74
CA THR A 256 -6.56 0.77 12.52
C THR A 256 -5.87 0.38 13.81
N ALA A 257 -6.09 -0.86 14.27
CA ALA A 257 -5.54 -1.40 15.51
C ALA A 257 -4.64 -2.60 15.23
N PHE A 258 -3.39 -2.54 15.68
CA PHE A 258 -2.43 -3.64 15.57
C PHE A 258 -2.40 -4.49 16.84
N PHE A 259 -2.42 -5.81 16.67
CA PHE A 259 -2.31 -6.75 17.78
C PHE A 259 -1.34 -7.89 17.48
N ALA A 260 -0.68 -8.42 18.52
CA ALA A 260 0.11 -9.64 18.40
C ALA A 260 -0.76 -10.88 18.11
N LYS A 261 -2.01 -10.87 18.60
CA LYS A 261 -3.01 -11.92 18.41
C LYS A 261 -4.37 -11.28 18.18
N HIS A 262 -5.18 -11.88 17.31
CA HIS A 262 -6.51 -11.36 17.01
C HIS A 262 -7.39 -11.37 18.28
N PRO A 263 -7.95 -10.23 18.72
CA PRO A 263 -8.95 -10.18 19.78
C PRO A 263 -10.29 -10.72 19.28
N ASP A 264 -11.10 -11.31 20.18
CA ASP A 264 -12.45 -11.77 19.83
C ASP A 264 -13.40 -10.57 19.64
N MET A 265 -13.39 -10.02 18.43
CA MET A 265 -14.15 -8.82 18.09
C MET A 265 -15.67 -9.04 18.20
N GLN A 266 -16.15 -10.26 17.98
CA GLN A 266 -17.59 -10.56 18.13
C GLN A 266 -18.00 -10.54 19.59
N ALA A 267 -17.17 -11.08 20.49
CA ALA A 267 -17.40 -10.99 21.94
C ALA A 267 -17.39 -9.53 22.45
N LEU A 268 -16.70 -8.63 21.74
CA LEU A 268 -16.68 -7.19 21.98
C LEU A 268 -17.85 -6.44 21.30
N GLY A 269 -18.78 -7.15 20.66
CA GLY A 269 -19.95 -6.55 20.02
C GLY A 269 -19.68 -5.86 18.69
N TYR A 270 -18.56 -6.16 18.04
CA TYR A 270 -18.31 -5.74 16.67
C TYR A 270 -18.88 -6.72 15.66
N GLU A 271 -19.41 -6.19 14.56
CA GLU A 271 -19.91 -6.97 13.44
C GLU A 271 -18.88 -6.97 12.30
N PRO A 272 -18.65 -8.12 11.61
CA PRO A 272 -17.81 -8.14 10.43
C PRO A 272 -18.33 -7.17 9.36
N ALA A 273 -17.44 -6.38 8.77
CA ALA A 273 -17.80 -5.36 7.79
C ALA A 273 -16.90 -5.43 6.54
N SER A 274 -17.40 -4.89 5.42
CA SER A 274 -16.53 -4.62 4.28
C SER A 274 -15.61 -3.43 4.58
N ALA A 275 -14.50 -3.31 3.84
CA ALA A 275 -13.53 -2.23 4.04
C ALA A 275 -14.16 -0.82 3.96
N ASP A 276 -15.20 -0.65 3.12
CA ASP A 276 -15.87 0.65 2.93
C ASP A 276 -16.83 1.03 4.08
N HIS A 277 -17.26 0.06 4.90
CA HIS A 277 -18.22 0.28 5.98
C HIS A 277 -17.62 0.08 7.38
N ALA A 278 -16.36 -0.35 7.45
CA ALA A 278 -15.69 -0.61 8.70
C ALA A 278 -15.36 0.67 9.47
N THR A 279 -15.65 0.70 10.76
CA THR A 279 -15.14 1.71 11.69
C THR A 279 -13.76 1.31 12.24
N VAL A 280 -13.46 0.01 12.27
CA VAL A 280 -12.20 -0.54 12.77
C VAL A 280 -11.61 -1.55 11.79
N ALA A 281 -10.32 -1.43 11.52
CA ALA A 281 -9.51 -2.50 10.95
C ALA A 281 -8.59 -3.08 12.03
N VAL A 282 -8.69 -4.39 12.27
CA VAL A 282 -7.76 -5.11 13.15
C VAL A 282 -6.72 -5.81 12.29
N VAL A 283 -5.44 -5.58 12.61
CA VAL A 283 -4.29 -6.13 11.89
C VAL A 283 -3.41 -6.95 12.82
N ILE A 284 -3.11 -8.18 12.43
CA ILE A 284 -2.00 -8.95 13.00
C ILE A 284 -0.81 -8.76 12.06
N PRO A 285 0.16 -7.89 12.37
CA PRO A 285 1.20 -7.53 11.43
C PRO A 285 2.23 -8.63 11.29
N GLN A 286 2.79 -8.78 10.09
CA GLN A 286 4.05 -9.52 9.91
C GLN A 286 5.25 -8.71 10.40
N ASP A 287 5.16 -7.39 10.33
CA ASP A 287 6.10 -6.49 10.98
C ASP A 287 5.78 -6.35 12.47
N THR A 288 6.40 -7.21 13.28
CA THR A 288 6.20 -7.17 14.73
C THR A 288 6.84 -5.95 15.38
N THR A 289 7.71 -5.21 14.69
CA THR A 289 8.33 -3.99 15.24
C THR A 289 7.34 -2.82 15.38
N ILE A 290 6.15 -2.94 14.79
CA ILE A 290 5.03 -2.01 15.01
C ILE A 290 4.47 -2.14 16.43
N LEU A 291 4.53 -3.35 17.00
CA LEU A 291 3.97 -3.65 18.31
C LEU A 291 4.90 -3.22 19.46
N THR A 292 6.14 -2.86 19.16
CA THR A 292 7.16 -2.51 20.16
C THR A 292 7.12 -1.03 20.47
N ALA A 293 5.93 -0.42 20.53
CA ALA A 293 5.71 1.00 20.82
C ALA A 293 6.05 1.36 22.29
N THR A 294 7.15 0.83 22.82
CA THR A 294 7.61 1.00 24.21
C THR A 294 7.84 2.46 24.58
N ASN A 295 7.92 3.39 23.60
CA ASN A 295 8.18 4.81 23.83
C ASN A 295 7.07 5.77 23.30
N GLN A 296 5.95 5.27 22.77
CA GLN A 296 4.92 6.13 22.11
C GLN A 296 3.50 5.98 22.69
N GLY A 297 3.35 5.29 23.81
CA GLY A 297 2.06 5.14 24.49
C GLY A 297 1.13 4.19 23.75
N CYS A 298 -0.01 4.69 23.28
CA CYS A 298 -1.08 3.88 22.69
C CYS A 298 -1.03 3.77 21.16
N CYS A 299 -0.12 4.48 20.49
CA CYS A 299 -0.13 4.66 19.03
C CYS A 299 1.14 4.12 18.36
N THR A 300 1.03 3.83 17.07
CA THR A 300 2.17 3.62 16.19
C THR A 300 2.91 4.92 15.94
N ASP A 301 4.19 4.83 15.59
CA ASP A 301 4.97 6.01 15.20
C ASP A 301 4.38 6.71 13.98
N GLU A 302 4.77 7.96 13.79
CA GLU A 302 4.27 8.83 12.74
C GLU A 302 4.61 8.33 11.33
N LEU A 303 5.69 7.55 11.15
CA LEU A 303 6.03 6.89 9.86
C LEU A 303 5.02 5.78 9.55
N ILE A 304 4.72 4.91 10.51
CA ILE A 304 3.73 3.84 10.36
C ILE A 304 2.32 4.42 10.20
N THR A 305 1.97 5.43 11.00
CA THR A 305 0.70 6.15 10.90
C THR A 305 0.53 6.77 9.52
N ALA A 306 1.55 7.46 9.00
CA ALA A 306 1.51 8.04 7.66
C ALA A 306 1.31 6.96 6.58
N HIS A 307 2.00 5.83 6.70
CA HIS A 307 1.83 4.71 5.77
C HIS A 307 0.41 4.14 5.80
N VAL A 308 -0.17 3.92 6.99
CA VAL A 308 -1.53 3.41 7.14
C VAL A 308 -2.54 4.36 6.50
N ILE A 309 -2.44 5.66 6.76
CA ILE A 309 -3.33 6.67 6.14
C ILE A 309 -3.20 6.65 4.61
N HIS A 310 -1.98 6.52 4.10
CA HIS A 310 -1.68 6.53 2.68
C HIS A 310 -2.24 5.31 1.93
N GLU A 311 -2.05 4.10 2.47
CA GLU A 311 -2.56 2.86 1.86
C GLU A 311 -4.08 2.85 1.78
N ASP A 312 -4.74 3.46 2.75
CA ASP A 312 -6.11 3.12 3.06
C ASP A 312 -7.12 4.06 2.36
N SER A 313 -6.68 5.17 1.73
CA SER A 313 -7.39 5.92 0.66
C SER A 313 -6.57 7.11 0.12
N TRP A 314 -6.90 7.60 -1.08
CA TRP A 314 -6.26 8.75 -1.75
C TRP A 314 -7.17 9.99 -1.80
N VAL A 315 -7.86 10.29 -0.72
CA VAL A 315 -8.60 11.56 -0.58
C VAL A 315 -7.67 12.69 -0.17
N ALA A 316 -7.98 13.94 -0.56
CA ALA A 316 -7.14 15.11 -0.25
C ALA A 316 -6.77 15.20 1.24
N ALA A 317 -7.74 14.94 2.13
CA ALA A 317 -7.52 14.90 3.57
C ALA A 317 -6.45 13.88 4.02
N ASN A 318 -6.29 12.75 3.31
CA ASN A 318 -5.22 11.78 3.59
C ASN A 318 -3.87 12.30 3.13
N THR A 319 -3.81 12.91 1.93
CA THR A 319 -2.58 13.54 1.43
C THR A 319 -2.11 14.64 2.37
N ASP A 320 -3.02 15.49 2.84
CA ASP A 320 -2.71 16.57 3.77
C ASP A 320 -2.22 16.04 5.13
N ALA A 321 -2.87 15.01 5.67
CA ALA A 321 -2.45 14.37 6.91
C ALA A 321 -1.06 13.72 6.79
N VAL A 322 -0.79 13.01 5.69
CA VAL A 322 0.52 12.40 5.42
C VAL A 322 1.60 13.47 5.29
N ASN A 323 1.31 14.58 4.62
CA ASN A 323 2.25 15.71 4.50
C ASN A 323 2.52 16.37 5.87
N ALA A 324 1.49 16.54 6.71
CA ALA A 324 1.65 17.07 8.06
C ALA A 324 2.49 16.14 8.95
N LEU A 325 2.26 14.82 8.91
CA LEU A 325 3.08 13.83 9.62
C LEU A 325 4.53 13.85 9.11
N ARG A 326 4.74 13.97 7.80
CA ARG A 326 6.09 14.12 7.23
C ARG A 326 6.80 15.36 7.75
N GLN A 327 6.13 16.50 7.83
CA GLN A 327 6.70 17.73 8.41
C GLN A 327 7.02 17.57 9.89
N LEU A 328 6.14 16.94 10.66
CA LEU A 328 6.35 16.64 12.07
C LEU A 328 7.58 15.74 12.28
N LEU A 329 7.73 14.68 11.48
CA LEU A 329 8.88 13.78 11.52
C LEU A 329 10.20 14.52 11.26
N HIS A 330 10.23 15.40 10.26
CA HIS A 330 11.40 16.25 9.99
C HIS A 330 11.76 17.11 11.20
N PHE A 331 10.76 17.81 11.75
CA PHE A 331 10.95 18.64 12.95
C PHE A 331 11.45 17.83 14.17
N GLN A 332 10.84 16.66 14.43
CA GLN A 332 11.25 15.78 15.53
C GLN A 332 12.68 15.27 15.36
N ALA A 333 13.08 14.90 14.14
CA ALA A 333 14.44 14.45 13.84
C ALA A 333 15.49 15.57 14.01
N ASP A 334 15.11 16.81 13.69
CA ASP A 334 15.94 17.97 13.94
C ASP A 334 16.12 18.26 15.42
N LEU A 335 15.01 18.37 16.15
CA LEU A 335 15.03 18.60 17.58
C LEU A 335 15.81 17.51 18.33
N ALA A 336 15.57 16.24 17.98
CA ALA A 336 16.21 15.12 18.66
C ALA A 336 17.73 15.08 18.40
N HIS A 337 18.18 15.44 17.20
CA HIS A 337 19.61 15.56 16.90
C HIS A 337 20.26 16.69 17.71
N ASP A 338 19.63 17.86 17.73
CA ASP A 338 20.15 19.02 18.46
C ASP A 338 20.26 18.72 19.96
N LEU A 339 19.26 18.07 20.57
CA LEU A 339 19.31 17.68 21.98
C LEU A 339 20.43 16.68 22.29
N ARG A 340 20.80 15.79 21.36
CA ARG A 340 21.88 14.81 21.56
C ARG A 340 23.26 15.45 21.45
N TRP A 341 23.45 16.35 20.50
CA TRP A 341 24.75 16.98 20.23
C TRP A 341 24.98 18.26 21.03
N HIS A 342 23.91 18.91 21.48
CA HIS A 342 23.92 20.17 22.23
C HIS A 342 23.06 20.10 23.50
N PRO A 343 23.34 19.17 24.44
CA PRO A 343 22.49 18.91 25.61
C PRO A 343 22.41 20.06 26.63
N SER A 344 23.21 21.11 26.47
CA SER A 344 23.28 22.27 27.37
C SER A 344 22.65 23.56 26.79
N GLY A 345 21.90 23.47 25.68
CA GLY A 345 21.23 24.61 25.06
C GLY A 345 19.71 24.50 25.13
N SER A 346 19.12 24.94 26.23
CA SER A 346 17.68 25.24 26.39
C SER A 346 17.52 26.59 27.06
#